data_AF-A0A2A6BMQ6-F1
#
_entry.id   AF-A0A2A6BMQ6-F1
#
_cell.length_a   1.000
_cell.length_b   1.000
_cell.length_c   1.000
_cell.angle_alpha   90.00
_cell.angle_beta   90.00
_cell.angle_gamma   90.00
#
_symmetry.space_group_name_H-M   'P 1'
#
loop_
_entity.id
_entity.type
_entity.pdbx_description
1 polymer ?
#
loop_
_entity_poly.entity_id
_entity_poly.type
_entity_poly.pdbx_seq_one_letter_code
_entity_poly.pdbx_strand_id
1 'polypeptide(L)'
;KARGDIYSRKCPSCADENPPQRAACIPCGHVICSKCADSADKCPICEKRGNSVLPFNHIRLRENENHIRECPICLDESPIERVFVSKCGHIVCFMCALRLTSCTFCSAPFCDINNKVTVLNEPRTTSKDKEIASHNGPVIKPDNLLITVMLCNNIHDISINAEITQIEVYLHGDSLPTAHDAVSHFDEEYEMDHTVQAAFDNFIQSLRDADEESFNRGERFSRACRACDRDHPDSRVVSQACLHIVCGECAAFAYEECPICRVSATFTPLLEDPRAPRACTSSYWPAPAERVLLTTCGHAVCRACAYTASGQAEERGEAVHCTLCGVPSTLITIEEELIEDVDSITRRFACMEH
;
A
#
# COMPACT_ATOMS: atom_id res chain seq x y z
N LYS A 1 -23.17 16.98 -15.17
CA LYS A 1 -23.92 15.81 -15.75
C LYS A 1 -23.89 14.71 -14.69
N ALA A 2 -25.01 14.42 -14.03
CA ALA A 2 -25.08 13.34 -13.05
C ALA A 2 -24.68 12.03 -13.74
N ARG A 3 -23.51 11.49 -13.38
CA ARG A 3 -23.15 10.12 -13.76
C ARG A 3 -24.14 9.25 -12.98
N GLY A 4 -25.09 8.61 -13.67
CA GLY A 4 -26.04 7.73 -13.02
C GLY A 4 -25.32 6.69 -12.16
N ASP A 5 -25.90 6.32 -11.03
CA ASP A 5 -25.32 5.35 -10.11
C ASP A 5 -24.85 4.10 -10.85
N ILE A 6 -23.57 3.76 -10.69
CA ILE A 6 -22.93 2.59 -11.34
C ILE A 6 -23.37 1.27 -10.67
N TYR A 7 -24.06 1.35 -9.54
CA TYR A 7 -24.38 0.22 -8.68
C TYR A 7 -25.87 0.23 -8.29
N SER A 8 -26.52 -0.93 -8.41
CA SER A 8 -27.93 -1.04 -8.05
C SER A 8 -28.12 -1.07 -6.53
N ARG A 9 -29.20 -0.44 -6.02
CA ARG A 9 -29.65 -0.62 -4.63
C ARG A 9 -30.63 -1.78 -4.48
N LYS A 10 -31.10 -2.34 -5.60
CA LYS A 10 -32.06 -3.43 -5.63
C LYS A 10 -31.56 -4.60 -4.78
N CYS A 11 -32.37 -5.02 -3.82
CA CYS A 11 -32.07 -6.21 -3.06
C CYS A 11 -32.21 -7.44 -3.96
N PRO A 12 -31.15 -8.24 -4.18
CA PRO A 12 -31.23 -9.40 -5.06
C PRO A 12 -32.10 -10.53 -4.49
N SER A 13 -32.43 -10.49 -3.19
CA SER A 13 -33.24 -11.53 -2.53
C SER A 13 -34.74 -11.27 -2.61
N CYS A 14 -35.21 -10.05 -2.35
CA CYS A 14 -36.64 -9.70 -2.37
C CYS A 14 -37.05 -8.80 -3.54
N ALA A 15 -36.09 -8.41 -4.40
CA ALA A 15 -36.27 -7.49 -5.52
C ALA A 15 -36.77 -6.08 -5.15
N ASP A 16 -36.77 -5.69 -3.87
CA ASP A 16 -37.00 -4.30 -3.44
C ASP A 16 -35.96 -3.39 -4.07
N GLU A 17 -36.39 -2.44 -4.90
CA GLU A 17 -35.52 -1.55 -5.67
C GLU A 17 -34.75 -0.57 -4.77
N ASN A 18 -35.31 -0.21 -3.60
CA ASN A 18 -34.76 0.81 -2.75
C ASN A 18 -35.00 0.51 -1.26
N PRO A 19 -34.40 -0.56 -0.72
CA PRO A 19 -34.61 -0.93 0.67
C PRO A 19 -34.09 0.18 1.60
N PRO A 20 -34.86 0.55 2.65
CA PRO A 20 -34.49 1.65 3.54
C PRO A 20 -33.20 1.39 4.31
N GLN A 21 -32.90 0.12 4.61
CA GLN A 21 -31.71 -0.30 5.33
C GLN A 21 -31.08 -1.52 4.64
N ARG A 22 -29.81 -1.40 4.25
CA ARG A 22 -29.02 -2.48 3.65
C ARG A 22 -28.11 -3.13 4.70
N ALA A 23 -27.73 -4.37 4.42
CA ALA A 23 -26.79 -5.15 5.20
C ALA A 23 -25.79 -5.87 4.28
N ALA A 24 -24.56 -6.04 4.74
CA ALA A 24 -23.54 -6.82 4.06
C ALA A 24 -23.28 -8.13 4.79
N CYS A 25 -23.14 -9.21 4.03
CA CYS A 25 -22.76 -10.52 4.53
C CYS A 25 -21.24 -10.53 4.82
N ILE A 26 -20.82 -10.60 6.08
CA ILE A 26 -19.41 -10.40 6.47
C ILE A 26 -18.44 -11.34 5.73
N PRO A 27 -18.72 -12.64 5.53
CA PRO A 27 -17.76 -13.55 4.90
C PRO A 27 -17.52 -13.31 3.40
N CYS A 28 -18.45 -12.64 2.71
CA CYS A 28 -18.44 -12.59 1.25
C CYS A 28 -18.73 -11.22 0.66
N GLY A 29 -19.04 -10.21 1.48
CA GLY A 29 -19.25 -8.84 1.05
C GLY A 29 -20.57 -8.57 0.31
N HIS A 30 -21.37 -9.59 0.00
CA HIS A 30 -22.63 -9.43 -0.71
C HIS A 30 -23.63 -8.56 0.07
N VAL A 31 -24.27 -7.63 -0.63
CA VAL A 31 -25.20 -6.65 -0.06
C VAL A 31 -26.66 -7.05 -0.34
N ILE A 32 -27.48 -7.06 0.70
CA ILE A 32 -28.94 -7.33 0.66
C ILE A 32 -29.69 -6.35 1.57
N CYS A 33 -31.02 -6.35 1.56
CA CYS A 33 -31.78 -5.57 2.55
C CYS A 33 -31.69 -6.23 3.94
N SER A 34 -31.79 -5.43 5.00
CA SER A 34 -31.66 -5.94 6.37
C SER A 34 -32.73 -6.97 6.72
N LYS A 35 -33.96 -6.81 6.21
CA LYS A 35 -35.04 -7.80 6.44
C LYS A 35 -34.68 -9.19 5.89
N CYS A 36 -34.11 -9.24 4.67
CA CYS A 36 -33.64 -10.49 4.10
C CYS A 36 -32.43 -11.04 4.83
N ALA A 37 -31.52 -10.19 5.32
CA ALA A 37 -30.37 -10.61 6.11
C ALA A 37 -30.78 -11.21 7.47
N ASP A 38 -31.71 -10.56 8.17
CA ASP A 38 -32.24 -10.99 9.47
C ASP A 38 -32.95 -12.36 9.38
N SER A 39 -33.49 -12.72 8.21
CA SER A 39 -34.26 -13.94 7.99
C SER A 39 -33.42 -15.11 7.42
N ALA A 40 -32.15 -14.88 7.11
CA ALA A 40 -31.31 -15.86 6.43
C ALA A 40 -30.32 -16.54 7.40
N ASP A 41 -30.08 -17.85 7.21
CA ASP A 41 -29.06 -18.62 7.94
C ASP A 41 -27.71 -18.65 7.19
N LYS A 42 -27.71 -18.27 5.91
CA LYS A 42 -26.56 -18.21 5.01
C LYS A 42 -26.74 -17.08 3.99
N CYS A 43 -25.66 -16.68 3.32
CA CYS A 43 -25.74 -15.62 2.31
C CYS A 43 -26.72 -16.04 1.18
N PRO A 44 -27.81 -15.30 0.90
CA PRO A 44 -28.77 -15.68 -0.13
C PRO A 44 -28.21 -15.70 -1.56
N ILE A 45 -27.03 -15.09 -1.78
CA ILE A 45 -26.42 -14.97 -3.12
C ILE A 45 -25.39 -16.06 -3.41
N CYS A 46 -24.58 -16.44 -2.41
CA CYS A 46 -23.49 -17.40 -2.60
C CYS A 46 -23.49 -18.56 -1.62
N GLU A 47 -24.50 -18.64 -0.76
CA GLU A 47 -24.72 -19.69 0.23
C GLU A 47 -23.61 -19.88 1.28
N LYS A 48 -22.58 -19.04 1.28
CA LYS A 48 -21.55 -19.04 2.32
C LYS A 48 -22.18 -18.75 3.68
N ARG A 49 -21.91 -19.64 4.64
CA ARG A 49 -22.28 -19.49 6.05
C ARG A 49 -21.26 -18.62 6.79
N GLY A 50 -21.70 -17.97 7.87
CA GLY A 50 -20.78 -17.41 8.86
C GLY A 50 -20.03 -18.52 9.60
N ASN A 51 -18.99 -18.16 10.36
CA ASN A 51 -18.30 -19.13 11.21
C ASN A 51 -19.31 -19.83 12.14
N SER A 52 -19.16 -21.15 12.27
CA SER A 52 -20.10 -22.14 12.84
C SER A 52 -20.55 -21.89 14.28
N VAL A 53 -20.03 -20.87 14.96
CA VAL A 53 -20.26 -20.59 16.37
C VAL A 53 -21.29 -19.47 16.59
N LEU A 54 -21.63 -18.69 15.56
CA LEU A 54 -22.61 -17.59 15.67
C LEU A 54 -23.65 -17.63 14.53
N PRO A 55 -24.91 -17.23 14.81
CA PRO A 55 -25.92 -17.07 13.76
C PRO A 55 -25.42 -16.12 12.67
N PHE A 56 -25.88 -16.34 11.44
CA PHE A 56 -25.48 -15.63 10.22
C PHE A 56 -25.03 -14.17 10.44
N ASN A 57 -23.70 -13.97 10.46
CA ASN A 57 -23.09 -12.68 10.73
C ASN A 57 -23.24 -11.75 9.52
N HIS A 58 -24.23 -10.87 9.58
CA HIS A 58 -24.37 -9.73 8.69
C HIS A 58 -24.18 -8.43 9.47
N ILE A 59 -23.75 -7.38 8.79
CA ILE A 59 -23.65 -6.04 9.37
C ILE A 59 -24.56 -5.08 8.64
N ARG A 60 -25.33 -4.30 9.40
CA ARG A 60 -26.12 -3.20 8.85
C ARG A 60 -25.17 -2.12 8.35
N LEU A 61 -25.32 -1.78 7.07
CA LEU A 61 -24.52 -0.75 6.43
C LEU A 61 -25.02 0.63 6.83
N ARG A 62 -24.11 1.50 7.25
CA ARG A 62 -24.44 2.90 7.56
C ARG A 62 -24.30 3.74 6.30
N GLU A 63 -25.43 3.98 5.66
CA GLU A 63 -25.56 4.86 4.51
C GLU A 63 -26.10 6.22 4.98
N ASN A 64 -25.75 7.27 4.26
CA ASN A 64 -26.33 8.60 4.49
C ASN A 64 -27.82 8.62 4.13
N GLU A 65 -28.55 9.59 4.68
CA GLU A 65 -30.00 9.74 4.49
C GLU A 65 -30.37 9.99 3.03
N ASN A 66 -29.48 10.63 2.28
CA ASN A 66 -29.66 10.91 0.86
C ASN A 66 -29.31 9.71 -0.04
N HIS A 67 -28.85 8.60 0.54
CA HIS A 67 -28.42 7.39 -0.17
C HIS A 67 -27.33 7.63 -1.22
N ILE A 68 -26.57 8.72 -1.05
CA ILE A 68 -25.46 9.11 -1.92
C ILE A 68 -24.29 8.17 -1.61
N ARG A 69 -23.73 7.57 -2.65
CA ARG A 69 -22.67 6.56 -2.56
C ARG A 69 -21.26 7.13 -2.39
N GLU A 70 -21.18 8.43 -2.13
CA GLU A 70 -19.96 9.19 -1.98
C GLU A 70 -19.08 8.64 -0.86
N CYS A 71 -17.78 8.54 -1.12
CA CYS A 71 -16.81 8.25 -0.09
C CYS A 71 -16.72 9.44 0.86
N PRO A 72 -17.06 9.30 2.15
CA PRO A 72 -17.12 10.44 3.06
C PRO A 72 -15.73 10.98 3.48
N ILE A 73 -14.64 10.44 2.92
CA ILE A 73 -13.26 10.87 3.20
C ILE A 73 -12.68 11.62 2.01
N CYS A 74 -12.65 11.01 0.83
CA CYS A 74 -12.11 11.65 -0.38
C CYS A 74 -13.17 12.36 -1.22
N LEU A 75 -14.44 12.31 -0.80
CA LEU A 75 -15.60 12.90 -1.49
C LEU A 75 -15.77 12.42 -2.94
N ASP A 76 -15.23 11.24 -3.26
CA ASP A 76 -15.46 10.60 -4.56
C ASP A 76 -16.92 10.11 -4.58
N GLU A 77 -17.75 10.72 -5.43
CA GLU A 77 -19.16 10.38 -5.60
C GLU A 77 -19.37 8.95 -6.15
N SER A 78 -18.36 8.38 -6.81
CA SER A 78 -18.50 7.09 -7.50
C SER A 78 -17.20 6.25 -7.43
N PRO A 79 -16.78 5.84 -6.22
CA PRO A 79 -15.58 5.04 -6.07
C PRO A 79 -15.72 3.69 -6.78
N ILE A 80 -14.65 3.29 -7.47
CA ILE A 80 -14.60 2.02 -8.24
C ILE A 80 -14.84 0.81 -7.34
N GLU A 81 -14.32 0.86 -6.11
CA GLU A 81 -14.43 -0.20 -5.14
C GLU A 81 -14.71 0.38 -3.77
N ARG A 82 -15.67 -0.22 -3.07
CA ARG A 82 -16.11 0.20 -1.75
C ARG A 82 -15.92 -0.93 -0.78
N VAL A 83 -15.63 -0.57 0.45
CA VAL A 83 -15.48 -1.52 1.55
C VAL A 83 -16.32 -1.08 2.73
N PHE A 84 -16.61 -2.02 3.61
CA PHE A 84 -17.18 -1.72 4.92
C PHE A 84 -16.28 -2.21 6.04
N VAL A 85 -16.38 -1.54 7.18
CA VAL A 85 -15.71 -1.93 8.42
C VAL A 85 -16.60 -2.92 9.17
N SER A 86 -16.15 -4.16 9.36
CA SER A 86 -16.98 -5.26 9.89
C SER A 86 -17.51 -5.03 11.31
N LYS A 87 -16.97 -4.07 12.07
CA LYS A 87 -17.42 -3.74 13.44
C LYS A 87 -18.52 -2.68 13.49
N CYS A 88 -18.51 -1.70 12.58
CA CYS A 88 -19.40 -0.54 12.65
C CYS A 88 -20.25 -0.30 11.40
N GLY A 89 -19.95 -0.99 10.29
CA GLY A 89 -20.76 -0.97 9.07
C GLY A 89 -20.62 0.31 8.25
N HIS A 90 -19.69 1.20 8.62
CA HIS A 90 -19.37 2.39 7.83
C HIS A 90 -18.72 1.98 6.51
N ILE A 91 -19.13 2.67 5.44
CA ILE A 91 -18.66 2.44 4.07
C ILE A 91 -17.68 3.55 3.67
N VAL A 92 -16.55 3.17 3.08
CA VAL A 92 -15.59 4.09 2.47
C VAL A 92 -15.09 3.50 1.15
N CYS A 93 -14.40 4.28 0.33
CA CYS A 93 -13.70 3.71 -0.83
C CYS A 93 -12.51 2.85 -0.38
N PHE A 94 -12.16 1.87 -1.20
CA PHE A 94 -11.04 0.95 -0.91
C PHE A 94 -9.73 1.71 -0.64
N MET A 95 -9.40 2.70 -1.47
CA MET A 95 -8.19 3.51 -1.32
C MET A 95 -8.14 4.28 0.00
N CYS A 96 -9.28 4.84 0.44
CA CYS A 96 -9.33 5.50 1.75
C CYS A 96 -9.19 4.49 2.88
N ALA A 97 -9.83 3.32 2.79
CA ALA A 97 -9.70 2.31 3.83
C ALA A 97 -8.25 1.86 4.07
N LEU A 98 -7.45 1.72 2.99
CA LEU A 98 -6.04 1.38 3.11
C LEU A 98 -5.20 2.43 3.87
N ARG A 99 -5.65 3.68 3.87
CA ARG A 99 -4.96 4.80 4.52
C ARG A 99 -5.42 5.05 5.96
N LEU A 100 -6.46 4.36 6.42
CA LEU A 100 -7.02 4.59 7.75
C LEU A 100 -6.46 3.62 8.78
N THR A 101 -5.99 4.17 9.90
CA THR A 101 -5.63 3.41 11.10
C THR A 101 -6.81 3.26 12.08
N SER A 102 -7.86 4.08 11.94
CA SER A 102 -9.15 3.90 12.63
C SER A 102 -10.34 4.42 11.81
N CYS A 103 -11.55 3.93 12.11
CA CYS A 103 -12.78 4.40 11.47
C CYS A 103 -13.04 5.85 11.89
N THR A 104 -13.00 6.78 10.93
CA THR A 104 -13.16 8.22 11.16
C THR A 104 -14.52 8.63 11.74
N PHE A 105 -15.54 7.78 11.61
CA PHE A 105 -16.91 8.10 12.04
C PHE A 105 -17.24 7.70 13.48
N CYS A 106 -16.51 6.73 14.04
CA CYS A 106 -16.79 6.23 15.39
C CYS A 106 -15.52 5.94 16.20
N SER A 107 -14.38 6.38 15.69
CA SER A 107 -13.05 6.17 16.28
C SER A 107 -12.68 4.70 16.56
N ALA A 108 -13.41 3.74 15.97
CA ALA A 108 -13.12 2.33 16.15
C ALA A 108 -11.75 2.00 15.51
N PRO A 109 -10.73 1.56 16.28
CA PRO A 109 -9.36 1.36 15.77
C PRO A 109 -9.28 0.20 14.78
N PHE A 110 -8.74 0.40 13.56
CA PHE A 110 -8.57 -0.69 12.58
C PHE A 110 -7.52 -1.72 13.02
N CYS A 111 -6.59 -1.33 13.90
CA CYS A 111 -5.48 -2.15 14.37
C CYS A 111 -5.83 -3.19 15.46
N ASP A 112 -7.10 -3.31 15.87
CA ASP A 112 -7.49 -4.50 16.64
C ASP A 112 -7.64 -5.66 15.65
N ILE A 113 -7.10 -6.83 15.98
CA ILE A 113 -6.98 -8.05 15.15
C ILE A 113 -8.37 -8.52 14.61
N ASN A 114 -9.44 -7.93 15.12
CA ASN A 114 -10.83 -8.18 14.77
C ASN A 114 -11.47 -7.16 13.79
N ASN A 115 -10.81 -6.04 13.45
CA ASN A 115 -11.37 -5.02 12.57
C ASN A 115 -11.11 -5.33 11.08
N LYS A 116 -11.74 -6.39 10.61
CA LYS A 116 -11.72 -6.81 9.21
C LYS A 116 -12.41 -5.78 8.31
N VAL A 117 -11.69 -5.27 7.31
CA VAL A 117 -12.26 -4.56 6.17
C VAL A 117 -12.72 -5.59 5.13
N THR A 118 -13.92 -5.45 4.59
CA THR A 118 -14.43 -6.36 3.56
C THR A 118 -14.95 -5.57 2.36
N VAL A 119 -14.56 -5.99 1.16
CA VAL A 119 -15.03 -5.43 -0.10
C VAL A 119 -16.52 -5.67 -0.25
N LEU A 120 -17.27 -4.62 -0.60
CA LEU A 120 -18.69 -4.74 -0.91
C LEU A 120 -18.86 -5.35 -2.29
N ASN A 121 -19.55 -6.48 -2.35
CA ASN A 121 -19.93 -7.11 -3.60
C ASN A 121 -21.33 -6.63 -4.00
N GLU A 122 -21.35 -5.53 -4.76
CA GLU A 122 -22.57 -4.90 -5.24
C GLU A 122 -22.76 -5.16 -6.74
N PRO A 123 -23.99 -5.46 -7.16
CA PRO A 123 -24.29 -5.60 -8.58
C PRO A 123 -24.09 -4.25 -9.28
N ARG A 124 -23.19 -4.24 -10.28
CA ARG A 124 -23.00 -3.10 -11.19
C ARG A 124 -24.19 -3.01 -12.14
N THR A 125 -24.78 -1.83 -12.28
CA THR A 125 -25.72 -1.56 -13.36
C THR A 125 -24.90 -1.37 -14.63
N THR A 126 -24.97 -2.32 -15.55
CA THR A 126 -24.36 -2.12 -16.86
C THR A 126 -25.23 -1.15 -17.66
N SER A 127 -24.64 -0.38 -18.57
CA SER A 127 -25.39 0.52 -19.45
C SER A 127 -26.45 -0.21 -20.30
N LYS A 128 -26.30 -1.53 -20.49
CA LYS A 128 -27.26 -2.39 -21.20
C LYS A 128 -28.50 -2.75 -20.37
N ASP A 129 -28.43 -2.70 -19.04
CA ASP A 129 -29.57 -3.03 -18.15
C ASP A 129 -30.66 -1.95 -18.17
N LYS A 130 -30.39 -0.78 -18.76
CA LYS A 130 -31.41 0.27 -18.98
C LYS A 130 -32.28 0.02 -20.21
N GLU A 131 -31.87 -0.86 -21.12
CA GLU A 131 -32.63 -1.15 -22.36
C GLU A 131 -33.27 -2.54 -22.39
N ILE A 132 -32.87 -3.47 -21.52
CA ILE A 132 -33.28 -4.88 -21.62
C ILE A 132 -33.87 -5.37 -20.29
N ALA A 133 -35.14 -5.04 -20.06
CA ALA A 133 -35.98 -5.75 -19.10
C ALA A 133 -36.66 -6.95 -19.78
N SER A 134 -35.89 -7.93 -20.30
CA SER A 134 -36.35 -9.32 -20.51
C SER A 134 -35.19 -10.20 -20.99
N HIS A 135 -35.11 -11.41 -20.44
CA HIS A 135 -34.21 -12.53 -20.76
C HIS A 135 -32.94 -12.71 -19.90
N ASN A 136 -33.00 -13.74 -19.05
CA ASN A 136 -31.94 -14.24 -18.18
C ASN A 136 -31.00 -15.21 -18.92
N GLY A 137 -29.69 -15.05 -18.68
CA GLY A 137 -28.65 -16.06 -18.91
C GLY A 137 -27.51 -15.87 -17.88
N PRO A 138 -26.79 -16.94 -17.49
CA PRO A 138 -25.87 -16.89 -16.36
C PRO A 138 -24.54 -16.24 -16.72
N VAL A 139 -24.09 -15.28 -15.90
CA VAL A 139 -22.79 -14.62 -16.01
C VAL A 139 -21.77 -15.35 -15.14
N ILE A 140 -20.63 -15.72 -15.74
CA ILE A 140 -19.48 -16.35 -15.08
C ILE A 140 -18.73 -15.30 -14.25
N LYS A 141 -18.41 -15.62 -12.99
CA LYS A 141 -17.74 -14.75 -12.01
C LYS A 141 -16.20 -14.90 -12.09
N PRO A 142 -15.42 -13.84 -11.79
CA PRO A 142 -14.01 -13.98 -11.42
C PRO A 142 -13.87 -14.46 -9.97
N ASP A 143 -12.84 -15.26 -9.72
CA ASP A 143 -12.58 -15.90 -8.42
C ASP A 143 -12.30 -14.87 -7.30
N ASN A 144 -12.85 -15.16 -6.12
CA ASN A 144 -12.74 -14.31 -4.93
C ASN A 144 -11.30 -14.33 -4.38
N LEU A 145 -10.55 -13.23 -4.54
CA LEU A 145 -9.32 -13.01 -3.76
C LEU A 145 -9.68 -12.66 -2.32
N LEU A 146 -9.46 -13.63 -1.41
CA LEU A 146 -9.48 -13.41 0.03
C LEU A 146 -8.09 -12.89 0.44
N ILE A 147 -7.88 -11.58 0.38
CA ILE A 147 -6.65 -10.97 0.89
C ILE A 147 -6.74 -10.97 2.42
N THR A 148 -6.04 -11.91 3.06
CA THR A 148 -5.81 -11.93 4.50
C THR A 148 -4.36 -11.48 4.72
N VAL A 149 -4.17 -10.27 5.24
CA VAL A 149 -2.83 -9.78 5.58
C VAL A 149 -2.44 -10.37 6.94
N MET A 150 -1.45 -11.27 6.95
CA MET A 150 -0.79 -11.77 8.17
C MET A 150 0.59 -11.11 8.28
N LEU A 151 0.94 -10.57 9.45
CA LEU A 151 2.24 -9.97 9.78
C LEU A 151 2.83 -10.68 11.00
N CYS A 152 4.13 -11.04 10.95
CA CYS A 152 5.12 -11.36 12.03
C CYS A 152 6.32 -12.08 11.35
N ASN A 153 7.63 -12.00 11.70
CA ASN A 153 8.42 -11.42 12.80
C ASN A 153 9.90 -11.21 12.38
N ASN A 154 10.56 -10.24 13.05
CA ASN A 154 11.99 -9.98 13.34
C ASN A 154 13.12 -10.73 12.59
N ILE A 155 13.99 -9.93 11.93
CA ILE A 155 15.40 -10.24 11.65
C ILE A 155 16.24 -8.99 11.99
N HIS A 156 17.38 -9.19 12.67
CA HIS A 156 18.36 -8.15 13.02
C HIS A 156 19.07 -7.62 11.77
N ASP A 157 19.23 -6.30 11.68
CA ASP A 157 19.76 -5.60 10.51
C ASP A 157 21.24 -5.20 10.70
N ILE A 158 22.05 -5.44 9.66
CA ILE A 158 23.49 -5.10 9.57
C ILE A 158 23.72 -4.04 8.46
N SER A 159 22.72 -3.76 7.60
CA SER A 159 22.95 -3.04 6.34
C SER A 159 22.99 -1.51 6.49
N ILE A 160 22.32 -0.92 7.49
CA ILE A 160 22.24 0.55 7.65
C ILE A 160 23.54 1.12 8.25
N ASN A 161 24.26 0.33 9.06
CA ASN A 161 25.47 0.81 9.74
C ASN A 161 26.58 1.22 8.76
N ALA A 162 26.67 0.61 7.57
CA ALA A 162 27.71 0.94 6.59
C ALA A 162 27.52 2.33 5.96
N GLU A 163 26.29 2.82 5.81
CA GLU A 163 26.01 4.17 5.28
C GLU A 163 26.11 5.24 6.38
N ILE A 164 25.69 4.93 7.62
CA ILE A 164 25.93 5.82 8.78
C ILE A 164 27.45 6.00 9.00
N THR A 165 28.24 4.95 8.78
CA THR A 165 29.71 5.05 8.83
C THR A 165 30.24 6.06 7.80
N GLN A 166 29.59 6.28 6.66
CA GLN A 166 30.01 7.32 5.70
C GLN A 166 29.75 8.73 6.25
N ILE A 167 28.71 8.93 7.07
CA ILE A 167 28.46 10.20 7.77
C ILE A 167 29.54 10.41 8.85
N GLU A 168 29.91 9.38 9.62
CA GLU A 168 31.00 9.47 10.60
C GLU A 168 32.37 9.76 9.95
N VAL A 169 32.66 9.14 8.79
CA VAL A 169 33.87 9.42 8.01
C VAL A 169 33.87 10.83 7.42
N TYR A 170 32.70 11.37 7.06
CA TYR A 170 32.57 12.75 6.60
C TYR A 170 32.75 13.77 7.73
N LEU A 171 32.35 13.42 8.96
CA LEU A 171 32.43 14.30 10.13
C LEU A 171 33.81 14.26 10.83
N HIS A 172 34.54 13.14 10.77
CA HIS A 172 35.82 12.97 11.48
C HIS A 172 37.04 13.02 10.56
N GLY A 173 37.17 14.11 9.80
CA GLY A 173 38.39 14.41 9.03
C GLY A 173 39.66 14.31 9.89
N ASP A 174 40.44 13.27 9.64
CA ASP A 174 41.82 12.97 10.07
C ASP A 174 42.52 14.00 10.98
N SER A 175 42.17 14.01 12.27
CA SER A 175 42.96 14.71 13.29
C SER A 175 43.04 13.84 14.54
N LEU A 176 44.05 12.97 14.61
CA LEU A 176 44.42 12.24 15.82
C LEU A 176 45.16 13.20 16.77
N PRO A 177 44.62 13.57 17.95
CA PRO A 177 45.36 14.30 18.95
C PRO A 177 46.03 13.31 19.91
N THR A 178 47.33 13.48 20.09
CA THR A 178 48.14 12.82 21.11
C THR A 178 47.71 13.25 22.51
N ALA A 179 47.62 12.28 23.41
CA ALA A 179 47.22 12.39 24.81
C ALA A 179 48.07 13.39 25.61
N HIS A 180 47.43 14.21 26.46
CA HIS A 180 47.83 14.44 27.87
C HIS A 180 46.79 15.28 28.64
N ASP A 181 46.42 14.77 29.82
CA ASP A 181 46.00 15.42 31.06
C ASP A 181 44.70 16.26 31.20
N ALA A 182 43.74 15.60 31.88
CA ALA A 182 43.12 15.99 33.15
C ALA A 182 42.13 17.19 33.26
N VAL A 183 40.85 16.79 33.37
CA VAL A 183 39.83 17.22 34.36
C VAL A 183 39.61 18.73 34.58
N SER A 184 38.66 19.31 33.84
CA SER A 184 37.51 20.06 34.40
C SER A 184 36.74 20.81 33.30
N HIS A 185 35.72 20.19 32.69
CA HIS A 185 34.59 20.92 32.10
C HIS A 185 33.46 19.93 31.77
N PHE A 186 32.38 19.97 32.55
CA PHE A 186 31.20 19.10 32.39
C PHE A 186 30.03 19.83 31.70
N ASP A 187 30.30 20.96 31.04
CA ASP A 187 29.29 21.76 30.33
C ASP A 187 29.50 21.81 28.80
N GLU A 188 30.53 21.12 28.26
CA GLU A 188 30.78 21.04 26.80
C GLU A 188 30.02 19.91 26.10
N GLU A 189 29.29 19.06 26.83
CA GLU A 189 28.58 17.90 26.27
C GLU A 189 27.31 18.28 25.49
N TYR A 190 26.89 19.56 25.53
CA TYR A 190 25.64 20.02 24.91
C TYR A 190 25.81 20.71 23.54
N GLU A 191 27.02 21.16 23.17
CA GLU A 191 27.24 21.84 21.87
C GLU A 191 27.48 20.87 20.70
N MET A 192 27.80 19.60 20.98
CA MET A 192 28.10 18.61 19.93
C MET A 192 26.85 18.19 19.14
N ASP A 193 25.67 18.20 19.76
CA ASP A 193 24.41 17.69 19.20
C ASP A 193 23.90 18.54 18.00
N HIS A 194 24.05 19.87 18.06
CA HIS A 194 23.59 20.76 16.99
C HIS A 194 24.33 20.58 15.67
N THR A 195 25.60 20.18 15.71
CA THR A 195 26.40 19.96 14.49
C THR A 195 26.01 18.69 13.76
N VAL A 196 25.69 17.63 14.52
CA VAL A 196 25.25 16.33 13.98
C VAL A 196 23.86 16.48 13.36
N GLN A 197 22.92 17.14 14.04
CA GLN A 197 21.59 17.39 13.50
C GLN A 197 21.64 18.20 12.20
N ALA A 198 22.45 19.27 12.16
CA ALA A 198 22.60 20.09 10.97
C ALA A 198 23.20 19.29 9.79
N ALA A 199 24.17 18.40 10.05
CA ALA A 199 24.72 17.51 9.04
C ALA A 199 23.68 16.53 8.50
N PHE A 200 22.85 15.96 9.37
CA PHE A 200 21.76 15.06 8.99
C PHE A 200 20.68 15.77 8.16
N ASP A 201 20.29 16.99 8.56
CA ASP A 201 19.34 17.82 7.82
C ASP A 201 19.88 18.19 6.42
N ASN A 202 21.17 18.54 6.32
CA ASN A 202 21.83 18.80 5.05
C ASN A 202 21.85 17.55 4.15
N PHE A 203 22.09 16.37 4.72
CA PHE A 203 22.02 15.11 3.99
C PHE A 203 20.62 14.85 3.44
N ILE A 204 19.57 14.99 4.27
CA ILE A 204 18.17 14.86 3.82
C ILE A 204 17.85 15.88 2.72
N GLN A 205 18.33 17.11 2.85
CA GLN A 205 18.13 18.13 1.83
C GLN A 205 18.80 17.75 0.51
N SER A 206 20.03 17.24 0.54
CA SER A 206 20.73 16.80 -0.68
C SER A 206 19.99 15.68 -1.42
N LEU A 207 19.32 14.77 -0.70
CA LEU A 207 18.47 13.74 -1.30
C LEU A 207 17.22 14.34 -1.98
N ARG A 208 16.63 15.39 -1.40
CA ARG A 208 15.49 16.09 -2.01
C ARG A 208 15.92 16.84 -3.26
N ASP A 209 17.09 17.45 -3.24
CA ASP A 209 17.66 18.14 -4.39
C ASP A 209 17.93 17.14 -5.54
N ALA A 210 18.40 15.93 -5.22
CA ALA A 210 18.57 14.85 -6.20
C ALA A 210 17.23 14.36 -6.80
N ASP A 211 16.18 14.21 -5.98
CA ASP A 211 14.82 13.91 -6.45
C ASP A 211 14.31 15.01 -7.42
N GLU A 212 14.60 16.27 -7.12
CA GLU A 212 14.25 17.41 -7.97
C GLU A 212 15.04 17.44 -9.28
N GLU A 213 16.34 17.21 -9.22
CA GLU A 213 17.20 17.16 -10.40
C GLU A 213 16.80 16.00 -11.34
N SER A 214 16.55 14.81 -10.79
CA SER A 214 16.05 13.63 -11.52
C SER A 214 14.75 13.95 -12.25
N PHE A 215 13.80 14.59 -11.57
CA PHE A 215 12.55 15.01 -12.15
C PHE A 215 12.75 16.02 -13.30
N ASN A 216 13.58 17.04 -13.08
CA ASN A 216 13.87 18.09 -14.06
C ASN A 216 14.60 17.56 -15.30
N ARG A 217 15.48 16.55 -15.13
CA ARG A 217 16.10 15.82 -16.25
C ARG A 217 15.11 14.93 -17.01
N GLY A 218 13.91 14.71 -16.45
CA GLY A 218 12.91 13.86 -17.06
C GLY A 218 13.27 12.38 -16.97
N GLU A 219 14.03 11.98 -15.95
CA GLU A 219 14.42 10.59 -15.76
C GLU A 219 13.20 9.68 -15.63
N ARG A 220 13.36 8.47 -16.15
CA ARG A 220 12.34 7.42 -16.15
C ARG A 220 13.02 6.14 -15.73
N PHE A 221 12.29 5.32 -14.98
CA PHE A 221 12.81 4.08 -14.42
C PHE A 221 11.94 2.93 -14.88
N SER A 222 12.59 1.83 -15.26
CA SER A 222 11.92 0.66 -15.79
C SER A 222 11.04 0.01 -14.72
N ARG A 223 9.82 -0.36 -15.11
CA ARG A 223 8.96 -1.25 -14.31
C ARG A 223 9.03 -2.71 -14.78
N ALA A 224 9.85 -3.00 -15.78
CA ALA A 224 9.92 -4.31 -16.38
C ALA A 224 10.39 -5.35 -15.37
N CYS A 225 9.75 -6.52 -15.39
CA CYS A 225 10.21 -7.66 -14.63
C CYS A 225 11.47 -8.22 -15.29
N ARG A 226 12.64 -8.09 -14.66
CA ARG A 226 13.91 -8.60 -15.21
C ARG A 226 13.99 -10.12 -15.37
N ALA A 227 13.04 -10.88 -14.83
CA ALA A 227 12.99 -12.33 -14.98
C ALA A 227 12.17 -12.82 -16.20
N CYS A 228 11.18 -12.04 -16.66
CA CYS A 228 10.30 -12.43 -17.78
C CYS A 228 10.07 -11.31 -18.81
N ASP A 229 10.76 -10.18 -18.66
CA ASP A 229 10.70 -8.99 -19.49
C ASP A 229 9.29 -8.39 -19.67
N ARG A 230 8.32 -8.73 -18.81
CA ARG A 230 7.01 -8.07 -18.80
C ARG A 230 7.19 -6.61 -18.41
N ASP A 231 6.85 -5.68 -19.30
CA ASP A 231 7.10 -4.23 -19.12
C ASP A 231 6.38 -3.61 -17.90
N HIS A 232 5.12 -3.98 -17.68
CA HIS A 232 4.25 -3.36 -16.68
C HIS A 232 3.48 -4.42 -15.90
N PRO A 233 4.14 -5.23 -15.06
CA PRO A 233 3.44 -6.21 -14.24
C PRO A 233 2.49 -5.53 -13.24
N ASP A 234 1.30 -6.12 -13.05
CA ASP A 234 0.28 -5.61 -12.12
C ASP A 234 0.73 -5.68 -10.64
N SER A 235 1.60 -6.65 -10.32
CA SER A 235 2.20 -6.80 -9.00
C SER A 235 3.71 -7.00 -9.13
N ARG A 236 4.46 -6.28 -8.31
CA ARG A 236 5.90 -6.42 -8.17
C ARG A 236 6.24 -6.83 -6.75
N VAL A 237 7.35 -7.54 -6.60
CA VAL A 237 7.91 -7.93 -5.31
C VAL A 237 9.41 -7.67 -5.32
N VAL A 238 9.98 -7.47 -4.14
CA VAL A 238 11.40 -7.22 -3.93
C VAL A 238 11.97 -8.40 -3.16
N SER A 239 13.05 -8.99 -3.65
CA SER A 239 13.84 -9.98 -2.92
C SER A 239 14.55 -9.32 -1.75
N GLN A 240 14.30 -9.74 -0.52
CA GLN A 240 14.95 -9.16 0.68
C GLN A 240 16.45 -9.50 0.77
N ALA A 241 16.91 -10.56 0.08
CA ALA A 241 18.30 -11.00 0.15
C ALA A 241 19.21 -10.32 -0.89
N CYS A 242 18.68 -9.99 -2.07
CA CYS A 242 19.48 -9.50 -3.19
C CYS A 242 18.89 -8.27 -3.89
N LEU A 243 17.80 -7.70 -3.35
CA LEU A 243 17.16 -6.45 -3.77
C LEU A 243 16.58 -6.41 -5.19
N HIS A 244 16.73 -7.48 -5.96
CA HIS A 244 16.10 -7.65 -7.26
C HIS A 244 14.57 -7.52 -7.18
N ILE A 245 14.03 -6.68 -8.06
CA ILE A 245 12.60 -6.45 -8.24
C ILE A 245 12.08 -7.32 -9.40
N VAL A 246 11.05 -8.12 -9.13
CA VAL A 246 10.44 -9.03 -10.12
C VAL A 246 8.92 -8.96 -10.04
N CYS A 247 8.19 -9.47 -11.03
CA CYS A 247 6.75 -9.59 -10.93
C CYS A 247 6.35 -10.68 -9.91
N GLY A 248 5.16 -10.53 -9.31
CA GLY A 248 4.65 -11.50 -8.34
C GLY A 248 4.56 -12.93 -8.87
N GLU A 249 4.24 -13.09 -10.16
CA GLU A 249 4.18 -14.41 -10.82
C GLU A 249 5.55 -15.09 -10.89
N CYS A 250 6.61 -14.35 -11.28
CA CYS A 250 7.97 -14.90 -11.34
C CYS A 250 8.49 -15.28 -9.96
N ALA A 251 8.19 -14.48 -8.93
CA ALA A 251 8.56 -14.82 -7.56
C ALA A 251 7.80 -16.06 -7.06
N ALA A 252 6.50 -16.17 -7.33
CA ALA A 252 5.70 -17.34 -6.96
C ALA A 252 6.20 -18.62 -7.63
N PHE A 253 6.67 -18.54 -8.88
CA PHE A 253 7.24 -19.67 -9.60
C PHE A 253 8.63 -20.09 -9.08
N ALA A 254 9.41 -19.13 -8.58
CA ALA A 254 10.77 -19.36 -8.09
C ALA A 254 10.82 -19.86 -6.63
N TYR A 255 9.66 -20.03 -5.99
CA TYR A 255 9.50 -20.48 -4.61
C TYR A 255 10.31 -19.64 -3.61
N GLU A 256 11.48 -20.11 -3.19
CA GLU A 256 12.34 -19.50 -2.15
C GLU A 256 13.65 -18.95 -2.72
N GLU A 257 13.76 -18.80 -4.05
CA GLU A 257 14.95 -18.26 -4.71
C GLU A 257 14.61 -17.06 -5.60
N CYS A 258 15.51 -16.09 -5.68
CA CYS A 258 15.42 -15.02 -6.66
C CYS A 258 15.49 -15.60 -8.09
N PRO A 259 14.49 -15.35 -8.97
CA PRO A 259 14.51 -15.91 -10.33
C PRO A 259 15.63 -15.32 -11.21
N ILE A 260 16.27 -14.23 -10.79
CA ILE A 260 17.37 -13.58 -11.51
C ILE A 260 18.72 -14.19 -11.12
N CYS A 261 19.04 -14.19 -9.82
CA CYS A 261 20.38 -14.56 -9.33
C CYS A 261 20.43 -15.86 -8.53
N ARG A 262 19.29 -16.54 -8.34
CA ARG A 262 19.15 -17.82 -7.61
C ARG A 262 19.58 -17.80 -6.14
N VAL A 263 19.79 -16.61 -5.56
CA VAL A 263 20.01 -16.46 -4.11
C VAL A 263 18.70 -16.78 -3.39
N SER A 264 18.79 -17.58 -2.32
CA SER A 264 17.65 -17.89 -1.46
C SER A 264 17.12 -16.60 -0.83
N ALA A 265 15.82 -16.35 -0.96
CA ALA A 265 15.21 -15.08 -0.61
C ALA A 265 13.76 -15.22 -0.18
N THR A 266 13.38 -14.39 0.78
CA THR A 266 12.00 -13.99 1.03
C THR A 266 11.64 -12.81 0.14
N PHE A 267 10.36 -12.72 -0.26
CA PHE A 267 9.87 -11.65 -1.11
C PHE A 267 8.91 -10.75 -0.35
N THR A 268 9.11 -9.44 -0.47
CA THR A 268 8.17 -8.43 0.03
C THR A 268 7.38 -7.84 -1.13
N PRO A 269 6.03 -7.76 -1.06
CA PRO A 269 5.24 -7.03 -2.04
C PRO A 269 5.70 -5.58 -2.16
N LEU A 270 5.85 -5.07 -3.37
CA LEU A 270 6.08 -3.64 -3.62
C LEU A 270 4.72 -3.00 -3.92
N LEU A 271 4.19 -2.26 -2.94
CA LEU A 271 2.89 -1.60 -3.03
C LEU A 271 3.02 -0.26 -3.74
N GLU A 272 2.38 -0.16 -4.91
CA GLU A 272 2.45 1.00 -5.80
C GLU A 272 1.05 1.56 -6.09
N ASP A 273 0.92 2.88 -6.22
CA ASP A 273 -0.32 3.48 -6.71
C ASP A 273 -0.45 3.20 -8.23
N PRO A 274 -1.52 2.54 -8.71
CA PRO A 274 -1.69 2.25 -10.14
C PRO A 274 -1.68 3.50 -11.04
N ARG A 275 -2.01 4.67 -10.50
CA ARG A 275 -2.02 5.95 -11.23
C ARG A 275 -0.66 6.64 -11.23
N ALA A 276 0.19 6.35 -10.25
CA ALA A 276 1.49 6.98 -10.08
C ALA A 276 2.45 5.99 -9.39
N PRO A 277 2.88 4.92 -10.07
CA PRO A 277 3.50 3.75 -9.43
C PRO A 277 4.84 4.03 -8.75
N ARG A 278 5.53 5.10 -9.17
CA ARG A 278 6.78 5.55 -8.53
C ARG A 278 6.61 6.74 -7.60
N ALA A 279 5.42 7.32 -7.48
CA ALA A 279 5.28 8.51 -6.66
C ALA A 279 5.57 8.18 -5.19
N CYS A 280 6.37 9.02 -4.55
CA CYS A 280 6.55 8.97 -3.10
C CYS A 280 5.19 9.23 -2.45
N THR A 281 4.69 8.27 -1.70
CA THR A 281 3.38 8.38 -1.06
C THR A 281 3.36 9.36 0.12
N SER A 282 4.54 9.72 0.66
CA SER A 282 4.68 10.64 1.79
C SER A 282 4.79 12.11 1.33
N SER A 283 5.64 12.41 0.34
CA SER A 283 5.86 13.76 -0.17
C SER A 283 5.12 14.06 -1.48
N TYR A 284 4.49 13.06 -2.09
CA TYR A 284 3.86 13.12 -3.42
C TYR A 284 4.83 13.45 -4.57
N TRP A 285 6.13 13.27 -4.35
CA TRP A 285 7.12 13.43 -5.42
C TRP A 285 6.87 12.40 -6.53
N PRO A 286 6.66 12.80 -7.81
CA PRO A 286 6.08 11.91 -8.82
C PRO A 286 7.03 10.80 -9.28
N ALA A 287 8.34 11.05 -9.27
CA ALA A 287 9.37 10.10 -9.69
C ALA A 287 10.67 10.42 -8.94
N PRO A 288 10.81 10.01 -7.67
CA PRO A 288 12.05 10.21 -6.93
C PRO A 288 13.21 9.48 -7.60
N ALA A 289 14.42 10.00 -7.42
CA ALA A 289 15.64 9.41 -7.96
C ALA A 289 15.84 8.02 -7.36
N GLU A 290 15.64 7.90 -6.04
CA GLU A 290 15.79 6.67 -5.30
C GLU A 290 14.60 6.44 -4.35
N ARG A 291 14.26 5.16 -4.17
CA ARG A 291 13.18 4.73 -3.29
C ARG A 291 13.69 3.78 -2.22
N VAL A 292 12.99 3.81 -1.09
CA VAL A 292 13.21 2.91 0.04
C VAL A 292 11.94 2.13 0.29
N LEU A 293 12.07 0.81 0.38
CA LEU A 293 11.03 -0.14 0.74
C LEU A 293 10.97 -0.29 2.26
N LEU A 294 9.76 -0.25 2.80
CA LEU A 294 9.47 -0.65 4.17
C LEU A 294 9.13 -2.14 4.20
N THR A 295 10.09 -2.96 4.58
CA THR A 295 10.11 -4.42 4.35
C THR A 295 8.94 -5.19 4.96
N THR A 296 8.32 -4.66 6.01
CA THR A 296 7.24 -5.37 6.72
C THR A 296 5.88 -5.14 6.05
N CYS A 297 5.65 -3.98 5.45
CA CYS A 297 4.36 -3.64 4.84
C CYS A 297 4.39 -3.52 3.31
N GLY A 298 5.58 -3.42 2.70
CA GLY A 298 5.73 -3.34 1.26
C GLY A 298 5.51 -1.95 0.66
N HIS A 299 5.18 -0.95 1.48
CA HIS A 299 5.10 0.42 1.01
C HIS A 299 6.49 0.95 0.65
N ALA A 300 6.56 1.81 -0.37
CA ALA A 300 7.78 2.51 -0.76
C ALA A 300 7.61 4.02 -0.68
N VAL A 301 8.68 4.70 -0.27
CA VAL A 301 8.79 6.17 -0.19
C VAL A 301 10.10 6.62 -0.84
N CYS A 302 10.26 7.92 -1.14
CA CYS A 302 11.57 8.42 -1.56
C CYS A 302 12.59 8.32 -0.44
N ARG A 303 13.88 8.22 -0.79
CA ARG A 303 14.97 8.07 0.18
C ARG A 303 14.98 9.19 1.23
N ALA A 304 14.77 10.44 0.82
CA ALA A 304 14.67 11.58 1.75
C ALA A 304 13.58 11.41 2.82
N CYS A 305 12.38 10.93 2.43
CA CYS A 305 11.28 10.69 3.38
C CYS A 305 11.58 9.53 4.32
N ALA A 306 12.23 8.47 3.83
CA ALA A 306 12.64 7.34 4.68
C ALA A 306 13.66 7.77 5.75
N TYR A 307 14.68 8.54 5.38
CA TYR A 307 15.68 9.05 6.32
C TYR A 307 15.09 10.07 7.30
N THR A 308 14.15 10.92 6.86
CA THR A 308 13.40 11.79 7.77
C THR A 308 12.64 10.97 8.84
N ALA A 309 11.96 9.89 8.42
CA ALA A 309 11.25 9.02 9.35
C ALA A 309 12.20 8.24 10.28
N SER A 310 13.40 7.90 9.79
CA SER A 310 14.44 7.24 10.57
C SER A 310 14.98 8.13 11.68
N GLY A 311 15.40 9.36 11.37
CA GLY A 311 15.91 10.30 12.39
C GLY A 311 14.87 10.60 13.46
N GLN A 312 13.60 10.80 13.06
CA GLN A 312 12.50 10.98 14.01
C GLN A 312 12.26 9.76 14.91
N ALA A 313 12.49 8.55 14.42
CA ALA A 313 12.35 7.33 15.22
C ALA A 313 13.51 7.19 16.21
N GLU A 314 14.72 7.51 15.76
CA GLU A 314 15.94 7.51 16.58
C GLU A 314 15.86 8.52 17.74
N GLU A 315 15.44 9.76 17.47
CA GLU A 315 15.21 10.79 18.50
C GLU A 315 14.25 10.32 19.61
N ARG A 316 13.30 9.44 19.27
CA ARG A 316 12.33 8.86 20.22
C ARG A 316 12.79 7.53 20.82
N GLY A 317 13.90 6.95 20.37
CA GLY A 317 14.30 5.59 20.75
C GLY A 317 13.31 4.52 20.28
N GLU A 318 12.65 4.75 19.15
CA GLU A 318 11.61 3.88 18.58
C GLU A 318 12.07 3.21 17.28
N ALA A 319 11.37 2.16 16.86
CA ALA A 319 11.54 1.60 15.52
C ALA A 319 11.00 2.56 14.44
N VAL A 320 11.51 2.47 13.22
CA VAL A 320 10.93 3.21 12.08
C VAL A 320 9.55 2.64 11.76
N HIS A 321 8.54 3.50 11.73
CA HIS A 321 7.17 3.12 11.37
C HIS A 321 6.80 3.63 9.99
N CYS A 322 6.07 2.82 9.23
CA CYS A 322 5.53 3.25 7.94
C CYS A 322 4.59 4.44 8.11
N THR A 323 4.88 5.56 7.45
CA THR A 323 4.02 6.76 7.53
C THR A 323 2.63 6.57 6.91
N LEU A 324 2.43 5.50 6.12
CA LEU A 324 1.14 5.19 5.49
C LEU A 324 0.26 4.27 6.35
N CYS A 325 0.82 3.20 6.91
CA CYS A 325 0.04 2.19 7.64
C CYS A 325 0.41 2.05 9.12
N GLY A 326 1.44 2.76 9.59
CA GLY A 326 1.91 2.72 10.99
C GLY A 326 2.58 1.41 11.39
N VAL A 327 2.91 0.51 10.47
CA VAL A 327 3.57 -0.76 10.78
C VAL A 327 5.08 -0.52 10.99
N PRO A 328 5.68 -0.97 12.11
CA PRO A 328 7.13 -0.91 12.30
C PRO A 328 7.82 -1.71 11.20
N SER A 329 8.86 -1.17 10.59
CA SER A 329 9.50 -1.75 9.41
C SER A 329 11.00 -1.46 9.38
N THR A 330 11.76 -2.31 8.71
CA THR A 330 13.13 -1.98 8.30
C THR A 330 13.12 -1.27 6.96
N LEU A 331 14.15 -0.45 6.71
CA LEU A 331 14.30 0.36 5.52
C LEU A 331 15.32 -0.31 4.60
N ILE A 332 14.93 -0.58 3.35
CA ILE A 332 15.83 -1.12 2.32
C ILE A 332 15.76 -0.23 1.09
N THR A 333 16.89 0.35 0.66
CA THR A 333 16.98 1.06 -0.62
C THR A 333 16.78 0.07 -1.76
N ILE A 334 15.85 0.37 -2.67
CA ILE A 334 15.59 -0.50 -3.83
C ILE A 334 16.33 0.00 -5.06
N GLU A 335 16.96 -0.92 -5.78
CA GLU A 335 17.65 -0.61 -7.03
C GLU A 335 16.65 -0.69 -8.20
N GLU A 336 16.41 0.46 -8.85
CA GLU A 336 15.58 0.56 -10.04
C GLU A 336 16.43 0.92 -11.25
N GLU A 337 16.16 0.30 -12.39
CA GLU A 337 16.91 0.53 -13.62
C GLU A 337 16.47 1.83 -14.29
N LEU A 338 17.40 2.77 -14.45
CA LEU A 338 17.20 3.98 -15.23
C LEU A 338 17.04 3.63 -16.71
N ILE A 339 16.07 4.24 -17.39
CA ILE A 339 15.90 4.12 -18.83
C ILE A 339 16.83 5.15 -19.48
N GLU A 340 18.03 4.71 -19.87
CA GLU A 340 19.11 5.58 -20.34
C GLU A 340 18.85 6.24 -21.71
N ASP A 341 17.86 5.79 -22.48
CA ASP A 341 17.61 6.36 -23.80
C ASP A 341 16.21 6.07 -24.33
N VAL A 342 15.45 7.10 -24.71
CA VAL A 342 14.12 6.95 -25.35
C VAL A 342 14.26 6.26 -26.71
N ASP A 343 15.41 6.44 -27.38
CA ASP A 343 15.73 5.81 -28.66
C ASP A 343 16.08 4.32 -28.55
N SER A 344 16.41 3.82 -27.35
CA SER A 344 16.69 2.40 -27.14
C SER A 344 15.41 1.54 -27.11
N ILE A 345 14.30 2.11 -26.65
CA ILE A 345 12.99 1.43 -26.62
C ILE A 345 12.52 1.16 -28.06
N THR A 346 12.68 2.14 -28.95
CA THR A 346 12.34 1.99 -30.38
C THR A 346 13.17 0.90 -31.06
N ARG A 347 14.42 0.67 -30.64
CA ARG A 347 15.26 -0.42 -31.19
C ARG A 347 14.86 -1.81 -30.69
N ARG A 348 14.40 -1.96 -29.45
CA ARG A 348 13.95 -3.28 -28.94
C ARG A 348 12.69 -3.78 -29.66
N PHE A 349 11.76 -2.88 -30.02
CA PHE A 349 10.59 -3.27 -30.81
C PHE A 349 10.91 -3.58 -32.27
N ALA A 350 11.92 -2.93 -32.86
CA ALA A 350 12.36 -3.22 -34.23
C ALA A 350 12.99 -4.61 -34.40
N CYS A 351 13.41 -5.28 -33.32
CA CYS A 351 14.01 -6.61 -33.38
C CYS A 351 13.06 -7.78 -33.11
N MET A 352 11.77 -7.53 -32.80
CA MET A 352 10.77 -8.61 -32.60
C MET A 352 9.86 -8.85 -33.82
N GLU A 353 10.09 -8.16 -34.94
CA GLU A 353 9.40 -8.39 -36.23
C GLU A 353 10.16 -9.33 -37.19
N HIS A 354 11.19 -10.04 -36.70
CA HIS A 354 11.91 -11.11 -37.40
C HIS A 354 11.90 -12.38 -36.56
#